data_AF-A0A535IRP4-F1
#
_entry.id   AF-A0A535IRP4-F1
#
_cell.length_a   1.000
_cell.length_b   1.000
_cell.length_c   1.000
_cell.angle_alpha   90.00
_cell.angle_beta   90.00
_cell.angle_gamma   90.00
#
_symmetry.space_group_name_H-M   'P 1'
#
loop_
_entity.id
_entity.type
_entity.pdbx_description
1 polymer ?
#
loop_
_entity_poly.entity_id
_entity_poly.type
_entity_poly.pdbx_seq_one_letter_code
_entity_poly.pdbx_strand_id
1 'polypeptide(L)' 'GAPYGSDMRLLVHEAETPAILYGPGDIKQAHSTDEWIAVDEIVRAARVVTAAAARYLAT' A
#
# COMPACT_ATOMS: atom_id res chain seq x y z
N GLY A 1 -4.54 -10.31 8.41
CA GLY A 1 -5.27 -9.07 8.06
C GLY A 1 -4.86 -7.97 9.01
N ALA A 2 -5.09 -6.71 8.64
CA ALA A 2 -4.91 -5.58 9.53
C ALA A 2 -6.17 -5.34 10.39
N PRO A 3 -6.05 -4.77 11.61
CA PRO A 3 -7.22 -4.46 12.45
C PRO A 3 -8.02 -3.22 11.99
N TYR A 4 -7.72 -2.68 10.82
CA TYR A 4 -8.32 -1.47 10.25
C TYR A 4 -8.91 -1.75 8.86
N GLY A 5 -9.91 -0.93 8.49
CA GLY A 5 -10.57 -1.01 7.19
C GLY A 5 -9.71 -0.46 6.05
N SER A 6 -9.88 -1.01 4.85
CA SER A 6 -9.37 -0.46 3.60
C SER A 6 -10.26 -0.89 2.44
N ASP A 7 -10.20 -0.18 1.32
CA ASP A 7 -10.97 -0.50 0.11
C ASP A 7 -10.56 -1.84 -0.52
N MET A 8 -9.46 -2.45 -0.06
CA MET A 8 -9.06 -3.80 -0.48
C MET A 8 -10.19 -4.82 -0.28
N ARG A 9 -11.03 -4.66 0.76
CA ARG A 9 -12.20 -5.51 0.96
C ARG A 9 -13.12 -5.47 -0.27
N LEU A 10 -13.37 -4.29 -0.81
CA LEU A 10 -14.26 -4.10 -1.97
C LEU A 10 -13.64 -4.71 -3.23
N LEU A 11 -12.34 -4.49 -3.44
CA LEU A 11 -11.62 -5.07 -4.58
C LEU A 11 -11.68 -6.61 -4.57
N VAL A 12 -11.45 -7.21 -3.41
CA VAL A 12 -11.40 -8.67 -3.28
C VAL A 12 -12.80 -9.28 -3.34
N HIS A 13 -13.78 -8.71 -2.63
CA HIS A 13 -15.08 -9.37 -2.44
C HIS A 13 -16.16 -8.91 -3.41
N GLU A 14 -16.15 -7.64 -3.83
CA GLU A 14 -17.19 -7.10 -4.72
C GLU A 14 -16.74 -7.12 -6.19
N ALA A 15 -15.45 -6.90 -6.43
CA ALA A 15 -14.86 -6.90 -7.78
C ALA A 15 -14.10 -8.19 -8.13
N GLU A 16 -14.09 -9.18 -7.23
CA GLU A 16 -13.41 -10.48 -7.41
C GLU A 16 -11.95 -10.38 -7.86
N THR A 17 -11.29 -9.27 -7.52
CA THR A 17 -9.94 -8.96 -7.98
C THR A 17 -8.92 -9.28 -6.90
N PRO A 18 -7.94 -10.17 -7.16
CA PRO A 18 -6.84 -10.41 -6.23
C PRO A 18 -6.08 -9.10 -5.95
N ALA A 19 -5.97 -8.73 -4.68
CA ALA A 19 -5.33 -7.49 -4.27
C ALA A 19 -4.35 -7.73 -3.12
N ILE A 20 -3.37 -6.82 -3.02
CA ILE A 20 -2.48 -6.69 -1.87
C ILE A 20 -2.56 -5.25 -1.35
N LEU A 21 -2.35 -5.06 -0.05
CA LEU A 21 -2.21 -3.74 0.55
C LEU A 21 -0.74 -3.51 0.87
N TYR A 22 -0.15 -2.47 0.29
CA TYR A 22 1.26 -2.12 0.46
C TYR A 22 1.44 -0.61 0.43
N GLY A 23 2.24 -0.10 1.37
CA GLY A 23 2.62 1.31 1.47
C GLY A 23 3.67 1.50 2.56
N PRO A 24 4.47 2.57 2.50
CA PRO A 24 5.43 2.90 3.54
C PRO A 24 4.77 3.65 4.71
N GLY A 25 5.53 3.88 5.78
CA GLY A 25 5.06 4.61 6.98
C GLY A 25 4.58 3.69 8.11
N ASP A 26 4.28 4.29 9.26
CA ASP A 26 3.74 3.57 10.43
C ASP A 26 2.26 3.90 10.62
N ILE A 27 1.41 2.90 10.43
CA ILE A 27 -0.04 3.02 10.59
C ILE A 27 -0.46 3.47 12.00
N LYS A 28 0.38 3.28 13.03
CA LYS A 28 0.10 3.78 14.38
C LYS A 28 0.00 5.31 14.45
N GLN A 29 0.56 6.02 13.46
CA GLN A 29 0.50 7.47 13.35
C GLN A 29 -0.74 7.97 12.60
N ALA A 30 -1.49 7.09 11.93
CA ALA A 30 -2.65 7.49 11.16
C ALA A 30 -3.65 8.24 12.05
N HIS A 31 -4.14 9.38 11.56
CA HIS A 31 -5.03 10.29 12.28
C HIS A 31 -4.41 10.98 13.50
N SER A 32 -3.08 11.02 13.61
CA SER A 32 -2.40 11.84 14.61
C SER A 32 -2.30 13.30 14.16
N THR A 33 -2.11 14.22 15.11
CA THR A 33 -1.96 15.67 14.80
C THR A 33 -0.67 15.99 14.05
N ASP A 34 0.34 15.14 14.16
CA ASP A 34 1.66 15.30 13.55
C ASP A 34 1.98 14.04 12.73
N GLU A 35 1.08 13.68 11.83
CA GLU A 35 1.28 12.54 10.93
C GLU A 35 2.38 12.86 9.91
N TRP A 36 3.43 12.04 9.89
CA TRP A 36 4.58 12.24 9.00
C TRP A 36 5.16 10.92 8.49
N ILE A 37 6.01 11.04 7.47
CA ILE A 37 6.80 9.94 6.92
C ILE A 37 8.14 10.46 6.42
N ALA A 38 9.19 9.64 6.49
CA ALA A 38 10.49 10.02 5.93
C ALA A 38 10.45 9.97 4.39
N VAL A 39 11.00 10.99 3.74
CA VAL A 39 10.96 11.14 2.27
C VAL A 39 11.64 9.96 1.56
N ASP A 40 12.68 9.38 2.17
CA ASP A 40 13.37 8.23 1.61
C ASP A 40 12.49 6.96 1.61
N GLU A 41 11.57 6.81 2.56
CA GLU A 41 10.59 5.73 2.55
C GLU A 41 9.61 5.85 1.38
N ILE A 42 9.18 7.07 1.04
CA ILE A 42 8.34 7.34 -0.15
C ILE A 42 9.09 6.90 -1.41
N VAL A 43 10.35 7.35 -1.56
CA VAL A 43 11.18 7.01 -2.73
C VAL A 43 11.39 5.50 -2.82
N ARG A 44 11.58 4.82 -1.69
CA ARG A 44 11.77 3.36 -1.64
C ARG A 44 10.50 2.62 -2.04
N ALA A 45 9.34 3.01 -1.51
CA ALA A 45 8.05 2.40 -1.86
C ALA A 45 7.72 2.59 -3.34
N ALA A 46 7.97 3.77 -3.89
CA ALA A 46 7.78 4.03 -5.33
C ALA A 46 8.61 3.06 -6.18
N ARG A 47 9.90 2.86 -5.85
CA ARG A 47 10.76 1.89 -6.53
C ARG A 47 10.23 0.46 -6.44
N VAL A 48 9.69 0.05 -5.29
CA VAL A 48 9.11 -1.28 -5.11
C VAL A 48 7.88 -1.46 -5.99
N VAL A 49 6.94 -0.50 -6.00
CA VAL A 49 5.75 -0.56 -6.84
C VAL A 49 6.12 -0.58 -8.32
N THR A 50 7.08 0.26 -8.75
CA THR A 50 7.59 0.25 -10.12
C THR A 50 8.19 -1.10 -10.50
N ALA A 51 9.04 -1.67 -9.64
CA ALA A 51 9.66 -2.97 -9.90
C ALA A 51 8.62 -4.12 -9.93
N ALA A 52 7.62 -4.09 -9.05
CA ALA A 52 6.54 -5.06 -9.04
C ALA A 52 5.69 -4.99 -10.31
N ALA A 53 5.29 -3.77 -10.72
CA ALA A 53 4.55 -3.56 -11.96
C ALA A 53 5.36 -3.97 -13.20
N ALA A 54 6.64 -3.59 -13.28
CA ALA A 54 7.50 -3.97 -14.38
C ALA A 54 7.65 -5.49 -14.50
N ARG A 55 7.77 -6.21 -13.36
CA ARG A 55 7.80 -7.68 -13.35
C ARG A 55 6.48 -8.30 -13.81
N TYR A 56 5.35 -7.75 -13.34
CA TYR A 56 4.02 -8.24 -13.72
C TYR A 56 3.72 -8.03 -15.21
N LEU A 57 4.15 -6.91 -15.79
CA LEU A 57 3.92 -6.60 -17.21
C LEU A 57 4.90 -7.31 -18.15
N ALA A 58 6.00 -7.86 -17.63
CA ALA A 58 6.98 -8.61 -18.41
C ALA A 58 6.59 -10.08 -18.63
N THR A 59 5.49 -10.53 -18.04
CA THR A 59 4.88 -11.86 -18.23
C THR A 59 3.65 -11.76 -19.09
#